data_AF-A0AA86JGP3-F1
#
_entry.id   AF-A0AA86JGP3-F1
#
_cell.length_a   1.000
_cell.length_b   1.000
_cell.length_c   1.000
_cell.angle_alpha   90.00
_cell.angle_beta   90.00
_cell.angle_gamma   90.00
#
_symmetry.space_group_name_H-M   'P 1'
#
loop_
_entity.id
_entity.type
_entity.pdbx_description
1 polymer ?
#
loop_
_entity_poly.entity_id
_entity_poly.type
_entity_poly.pdbx_seq_one_letter_code
_entity_poly.pdbx_strand_id
1 'polypeptide(L)' 'MMGIRKKADRTQIEMLSLDDLVPKNHLVRKIDAAIDLSFIYDEVKDLYKPYGRESIDPVVLIKIVMIQYLLVSVQ' A
#
# COMPACT_ATOMS: atom_id res chain seq x y z
N MET A 1 32.88 -29.12 -18.72
CA MET A 1 31.68 -29.96 -18.85
C MET A 1 30.45 -29.09 -18.63
N MET A 2 29.46 -29.18 -19.53
CA MET A 2 28.24 -28.37 -19.48
C MET A 2 27.21 -29.10 -18.61
N GLY A 3 26.99 -28.60 -17.39
CA GLY A 3 26.06 -29.19 -16.44
C GLY A 3 24.62 -29.05 -16.92
N ILE A 4 23.91 -30.17 -17.10
CA ILE A 4 22.49 -30.17 -17.40
C ILE A 4 21.74 -29.77 -16.12
N ARG A 5 21.14 -28.57 -16.11
CA ARG A 5 20.28 -28.14 -14.99
C ARG A 5 18.99 -28.95 -14.98
N LYS A 6 18.79 -29.76 -13.93
CA LYS A 6 17.58 -30.55 -13.70
C LYS A 6 16.39 -29.57 -13.55
N LYS A 7 15.32 -29.82 -14.30
CA LYS A 7 14.09 -29.01 -14.42
C LYS A 7 13.30 -28.80 -13.10
N ALA A 8 13.77 -29.35 -11.98
CA ALA A 8 13.07 -29.40 -10.69
C ALA A 8 13.09 -28.05 -9.93
N ASP A 9 13.98 -27.12 -10.26
CA ASP A 9 14.10 -25.82 -9.56
C ASP A 9 13.08 -24.76 -9.98
N ARG A 10 12.04 -25.12 -10.77
CA ARG A 10 11.12 -24.11 -11.34
C ARG A 10 9.91 -23.80 -10.46
N THR A 11 9.77 -24.42 -9.29
CA THR A 11 8.62 -24.22 -8.41
C THR A 11 9.09 -23.90 -6.99
N GLN A 12 9.54 -22.67 -6.78
CA GLN A 12 9.77 -22.11 -5.46
C GLN A 12 8.51 -21.35 -5.04
N ILE A 13 7.85 -21.82 -3.98
CA ILE A 13 6.72 -21.13 -3.36
C ILE A 13 7.29 -20.27 -2.25
N GLU A 14 7.20 -18.95 -2.39
CA GLU A 14 7.54 -18.00 -1.32
C GLU A 14 6.26 -17.47 -0.69
N MET A 15 6.15 -17.62 0.62
CA MET A 15 5.09 -16.99 1.41
C MET A 15 5.62 -15.65 1.90
N LEU A 16 5.18 -14.57 1.25
CA LEU A 16 5.53 -13.20 1.58
C LEU A 16 4.28 -12.45 2.01
N SER A 17 4.38 -11.59 3.02
CA SER A 17 3.33 -10.62 3.32
C SER A 17 3.47 -9.40 2.40
N LEU A 18 2.37 -8.66 2.18
CA LEU A 18 2.44 -7.39 1.44
C LEU A 18 3.35 -6.37 2.14
N ASP A 19 3.45 -6.44 3.47
CA ASP A 19 4.35 -5.59 4.24
C ASP A 19 5.82 -5.90 3.94
N ASP A 20 6.18 -7.17 3.72
CA ASP A 20 7.55 -7.56 3.40
C ASP A 20 8.03 -6.99 2.06
N LEU A 21 7.10 -6.66 1.16
CA LEU A 21 7.41 -6.07 -0.14
C LEU A 21 7.84 -4.59 -0.03
N VAL A 22 7.53 -3.91 1.07
CA VAL A 22 7.86 -2.49 1.27
C VAL A 22 9.07 -2.37 2.22
N PRO A 23 10.23 -1.87 1.77
CA PRO A 23 11.44 -1.77 2.59
C PRO A 23 11.18 -1.04 3.92
N LYS A 24 11.80 -1.52 5.02
CA LYS A 24 11.57 -0.96 6.36
C LYS A 24 11.92 0.52 6.48
N ASN A 25 12.94 0.98 5.76
CA ASN A 25 13.40 2.38 5.75
C ASN A 25 12.72 3.23 4.66
N HIS A 26 11.66 2.73 4.02
CA HIS A 26 11.02 3.43 2.92
C HIS A 26 10.26 4.68 3.39
N LEU A 27 10.23 5.72 2.56
CA LEU A 27 9.65 7.03 2.89
C LEU A 27 8.18 6.92 3.33
N VAL A 28 7.34 6.15 2.60
CA VAL A 28 5.92 5.99 2.97
C VAL A 28 5.71 5.41 4.37
N ARG A 29 6.61 4.55 4.88
CA ARG A 29 6.52 4.06 6.28
C ARG A 29 6.81 5.17 7.30
N LYS A 30 7.73 6.08 6.96
CA LYS A 30 8.03 7.24 7.82
C LYS A 30 6.88 8.23 7.83
N ILE A 31 6.25 8.44 6.68
CA ILE A 31 5.08 9.32 6.55
C ILE A 31 3.90 8.76 7.34
N ASP A 32 3.60 7.47 7.17
CA ASP A 32 2.52 6.80 7.91
C ASP A 32 2.74 6.85 9.43
N ALA A 33 4.00 6.77 9.89
CA ALA A 33 4.35 6.94 11.30
C ALA A 33 4.33 8.39 11.82
N ALA A 34 4.45 9.38 10.92
CA ALA A 34 4.57 10.80 11.29
C ALA A 34 3.26 11.57 11.17
N ILE A 35 2.31 11.09 10.37
CA ILE A 35 1.07 11.80 10.05
C ILE A 35 -0.12 10.92 10.40
N ASP A 36 -0.90 11.35 11.39
CA ASP A 36 -2.22 10.79 11.63
C ASP A 36 -3.24 11.45 10.70
N LEU A 37 -3.85 10.63 9.84
CA LEU A 37 -4.87 11.05 8.87
C LEU A 37 -6.30 10.85 9.39
N SER A 38 -6.48 10.47 10.66
CA SER A 38 -7.79 10.26 11.28
C SER A 38 -8.71 11.47 11.19
N PHE A 39 -8.15 12.69 11.17
CA PHE A 39 -8.91 13.94 11.04
C PHE A 39 -9.80 13.99 9.78
N ILE A 40 -9.44 13.25 8.72
CA ILE A 40 -10.21 13.22 7.48
C ILE A 40 -11.63 12.71 7.72
N TYR A 41 -11.82 11.76 8.66
CA TYR A 41 -13.15 11.23 8.95
C TYR A 41 -14.11 12.31 9.42
N ASP A 42 -13.64 13.26 10.23
CA ASP A 42 -14.45 14.38 10.71
C ASP A 42 -14.75 15.37 9.58
N GLU A 43 -13.75 15.66 8.73
CA GLU A 43 -13.89 16.61 7.61
C GLU A 43 -14.90 16.15 6.54
N VAL A 44 -14.95 14.84 6.24
CA VAL A 44 -15.80 14.31 5.17
C VAL A 44 -17.09 13.68 5.67
N LYS A 45 -17.33 13.65 6.97
CA LYS A 45 -18.43 12.91 7.61
C LYS A 45 -19.78 13.18 6.95
N ASP A 46 -20.08 14.43 6.66
CA ASP A 46 -21.37 14.86 6.09
C ASP A 46 -21.58 14.41 4.64
N LEU A 47 -20.50 14.04 3.94
CA LEU A 47 -20.55 13.52 2.58
C LEU A 47 -20.85 12.01 2.53
N TYR A 48 -20.72 11.31 3.66
CA TYR A 48 -20.89 9.87 3.76
C TYR A 48 -22.16 9.54 4.56
N LYS A 49 -22.90 8.53 4.08
CA LYS A 49 -24.07 8.03 4.78
C LYS A 49 -23.75 6.71 5.49
N PRO A 50 -24.32 6.46 6.68
CA PRO A 50 -24.12 5.19 7.40
C PRO A 50 -24.84 4.00 6.75
N TYR A 51 -25.66 4.22 5.72
CA TYR A 51 -26.40 3.19 5.01
C TYR A 51 -26.21 3.33 3.50
N GLY A 52 -26.24 2.21 2.79
CA GLY A 52 -26.07 2.14 1.35
C GLY A 52 -24.96 1.18 0.96
N ARG A 53 -24.41 1.35 -0.24
CA ARG A 53 -23.19 0.62 -0.62
C ARG A 53 -22.01 1.18 0.15
N GLU A 54 -21.22 0.28 0.71
CA GLU A 54 -19.94 0.62 1.31
C GLU A 54 -19.08 1.35 0.27
N SER A 55 -18.71 2.56 0.62
CA SER A 55 -17.78 3.38 -0.16
C SER A 55 -16.35 3.04 0.24
N ILE A 56 -15.39 3.37 -0.61
CA ILE A 56 -13.97 3.25 -0.24
C ILE A 56 -13.70 4.13 0.98
N ASP A 57 -12.91 3.62 1.92
CA ASP A 57 -12.50 4.36 3.10
C ASP A 57 -11.81 5.69 2.70
N PRO A 58 -12.25 6.84 3.25
CA PRO A 58 -11.75 8.14 2.84
C PRO A 58 -10.27 8.35 3.17
N VAL A 59 -9.77 7.79 4.28
CA VAL A 59 -8.34 7.85 4.62
C VAL A 59 -7.54 7.04 3.61
N VAL A 60 -8.02 5.85 3.24
CA VAL A 60 -7.37 5.02 2.21
C VAL A 60 -7.33 5.75 0.86
N LEU A 61 -8.43 6.40 0.47
CA LEU A 61 -8.49 7.18 -0.78
C LEU A 61 -7.42 8.28 -0.79
N ILE A 62 -7.28 9.04 0.29
CA ILE A 62 -6.27 10.09 0.41
C ILE A 62 -4.85 9.50 0.45
N LYS A 63 -4.63 8.37 1.14
CA LYS A 63 -3.33 7.68 1.13
C LYS A 63 -2.91 7.27 -0.29
N ILE A 64 -3.84 6.78 -1.11
CA ILE A 64 -3.57 6.42 -2.53
C ILE A 64 -3.13 7.66 -3.32
N VAL A 65 -3.83 8.78 -3.18
CA VAL A 65 -3.48 10.04 -3.87
C VAL A 65 -2.14 10.60 -3.38
N MET A 66 -1.86 10.52 -2.07
CA MET A 66 -0.56 10.91 -1.52
C MET A 66 0.57 10.06 -2.09
N ILE A 67 0.40 8.73 -2.15
CA ILE A 67 1.40 7.82 -2.72
C ILE A 67 1.65 8.13 -4.20
N GLN A 68 0.58 8.36 -4.97
CA GLN A 68 0.67 8.77 -6.38
C GLN A 68 1.52 10.04 -6.52
N TYR A 69 1.24 11.07 -5.72
CA TYR A 69 2.00 12.31 -5.78
C TYR A 69 3.46 12.13 -5.37
N LEU A 70 3.72 11.40 -4.28
CA LEU A 70 5.06 11.22 -3.73
C LEU A 70 5.97 10.34 -4.57
N LEU A 71 5.44 9.29 -5.20
CA LEU A 71 6.24 8.30 -5.91
C LEU A 71 6.23 8.47 -7.42
N VAL A 72 5.15 8.98 -7.99
CA VAL A 72 4.97 9.04 -9.46
C VAL A 72 5.13 10.46 -9.99
N SER A 73 4.77 11.49 -9.22
CA SER A 73 4.83 12.89 -9.69
C SER A 73 6.14 13.62 -9.40
N VAL A 74 7.04 13.05 -8.58
CA VAL A 74 8.34 13.66 -8.21
C VAL A 74 9.51 13.09 -9.05
N GLN A 75 9.21 12.45 -10.18
CA GLN A 75 10.22 11.96 -11.13
C GLN A 75 10.36 12.86 -12.36
#